data_AF-A0A935PT20-F1
#
_entry.id   AF-A0A935PT20-F1
#
_cell.length_a   1.000
_cell.length_b   1.000
_cell.length_c   1.000
_cell.angle_alpha   90.00
_cell.angle_beta   90.00
_cell.angle_gamma   90.00
#
_symmetry.space_group_name_H-M   'P 1'
#
loop_
_entity.id
_entity.type
_entity.pdbx_description
1 polymer ?
#
loop_
_entity_poly.entity_id
_entity_poly.type
_entity_poly.pdbx_seq_one_letter_code
_entity_poly.pdbx_strand_id
1 'polypeptide(L)'
;MKSRKASSLSDYDSADYLQSPEDLAAYLNAILEENDSGLLAHALGVVARAQGMSQVAQSAGIEREALYKALRADAMPRFSTIQQVTGAMGLRLKVEPYPDLRAASRATAQAALNKTRAKTTAKRKKAFIVD
;
A
#
# COMPACT_ATOMS: atom_id res chain seq x y z
N MET A 1 38.67 18.60 -25.79
CA MET A 1 37.57 19.08 -24.90
C MET A 1 37.92 18.69 -23.47
N LYS A 2 38.04 19.64 -22.53
CA LYS A 2 38.28 19.33 -21.10
C LYS A 2 36.99 18.80 -20.49
N SER A 3 37.03 17.56 -19.97
CA SER A 3 35.94 16.98 -19.18
C SER A 3 35.79 17.76 -17.88
N ARG A 4 34.58 18.26 -17.60
CA ARG A 4 34.24 18.85 -16.30
C ARG A 4 34.05 17.69 -15.32
N LYS A 5 34.88 17.61 -14.27
CA LYS A 5 34.61 16.71 -13.14
C LYS A 5 33.27 17.13 -12.54
N ALA A 6 32.31 16.21 -12.47
CA ALA A 6 31.12 16.38 -11.66
C ALA A 6 31.60 16.54 -10.20
N SER A 7 31.32 17.70 -9.61
CA SER A 7 31.50 17.96 -8.19
C SER A 7 30.77 16.88 -7.38
N SER A 8 31.40 16.38 -6.32
CA SER A 8 30.91 15.28 -5.49
C SER A 8 29.49 15.52 -4.98
N LEU A 9 28.51 14.87 -5.60
CA LEU A 9 27.14 14.76 -5.07
C LEU A 9 27.13 13.56 -4.12
N SER A 10 26.47 13.70 -2.97
CA SER A 10 26.22 12.58 -2.07
C SER A 10 25.24 11.60 -2.70
N ASP A 11 25.37 10.31 -2.38
CA ASP A 11 24.36 9.32 -2.74
C ASP A 11 23.03 9.67 -2.06
N TYR A 12 21.93 9.43 -2.77
CA TYR A 12 20.59 9.67 -2.23
C TYR A 12 20.16 8.49 -1.36
N ASP A 13 19.79 8.75 -0.11
CA ASP A 13 19.11 7.79 0.77
C ASP A 13 17.76 8.39 1.23
N SER A 14 16.67 7.69 0.95
CA SER A 14 15.33 8.10 1.38
C SER A 14 15.23 8.25 2.90
N ALA A 15 16.00 7.47 3.68
CA ALA A 15 15.97 7.53 5.14
C ALA A 15 16.29 8.93 5.70
N ASP A 16 17.13 9.71 5.00
CA ASP A 16 17.56 11.04 5.43
C ASP A 16 16.42 12.08 5.43
N TYR A 17 15.34 11.79 4.69
CA TYR A 17 14.20 12.69 4.49
C TYR A 17 12.95 12.28 5.29
N LEU A 18 13.00 11.17 6.03
CA LEU A 18 11.87 10.64 6.78
C LEU A 18 11.91 11.11 8.25
N GLN A 19 11.58 12.38 8.47
CA GLN A 19 11.81 13.05 9.77
C GLN A 19 10.56 13.15 10.66
N SER A 20 9.37 13.07 10.08
CA SER A 20 8.10 13.16 10.81
C SER A 20 7.25 11.89 10.68
N PRO A 21 6.33 11.62 11.62
CA PRO A 21 5.34 10.55 11.49
C PRO A 21 4.54 10.62 10.17
N GLU A 22 4.26 11.84 9.70
CA GLU A 22 3.57 12.12 8.45
C GLU A 22 4.40 11.68 7.23
N ASP A 23 5.72 11.95 7.22
CA ASP A 23 6.62 11.52 6.14
C ASP A 23 6.69 10.00 6.06
N LEU A 24 6.84 9.33 7.21
CA LEU A 24 6.90 7.88 7.29
C LEU A 24 5.60 7.23 6.77
N ALA A 25 4.46 7.79 7.14
CA ALA A 25 3.15 7.32 6.70
C ALA A 25 2.95 7.54 5.20
N ALA A 26 3.28 8.72 4.68
CA ALA A 26 3.19 9.03 3.27
C ALA A 26 4.08 8.12 2.43
N TYR A 27 5.33 7.91 2.87
CA TYR A 27 6.28 7.01 2.22
C TYR A 27 5.76 5.57 2.17
N LEU A 28 5.31 5.01 3.30
CA LEU A 28 4.79 3.64 3.32
C LEU A 28 3.49 3.47 2.55
N ASN A 29 2.62 4.48 2.53
CA ASN A 29 1.40 4.43 1.72
C ASN A 29 1.71 4.39 0.22
N ALA A 30 2.66 5.23 -0.25
CA ALA A 30 3.11 5.18 -1.64
C ALA A 30 3.66 3.79 -2.02
N ILE A 31 4.40 3.14 -1.11
CA ILE A 31 4.92 1.79 -1.34
C ILE A 31 3.81 0.72 -1.31
N LEU A 32 2.81 0.87 -0.44
CA LEU A 32 1.66 -0.05 -0.39
C LEU A 32 0.81 0.03 -1.67
N GLU A 33 0.76 1.17 -2.35
CA GLU A 33 0.06 1.33 -3.63
C GLU A 33 0.68 0.50 -4.77
N GLU A 34 2.00 0.27 -4.73
CA GLU A 34 2.72 -0.56 -5.71
C GLU A 34 2.37 -2.06 -5.59
N ASN A 35 1.72 -2.48 -4.49
CA ASN A 35 1.30 -3.88 -4.25
C ASN A 35 2.44 -4.91 -4.34
N ASP A 36 3.66 -4.53 -3.98
CA ASP A 36 4.84 -5.40 -3.96
C ASP A 36 5.29 -5.67 -2.51
N SER A 37 5.30 -6.95 -2.12
CA SER A 37 5.67 -7.36 -0.76
C SER A 37 7.15 -7.20 -0.42
N GLY A 38 8.05 -7.37 -1.40
CA GLY A 38 9.49 -7.21 -1.20
C GLY A 38 9.85 -5.74 -1.10
N LEU A 39 9.21 -4.90 -1.93
CA LEU A 39 9.33 -3.45 -1.83
C LEU A 39 8.82 -2.93 -0.48
N LEU A 40 7.69 -3.46 0.01
CA LEU A 40 7.19 -3.16 1.35
C LEU A 40 8.20 -3.55 2.45
N ALA A 41 8.78 -4.76 2.37
CA ALA A 41 9.78 -5.21 3.35
C ALA A 41 11.02 -4.30 3.37
N HIS A 42 11.51 -3.91 2.18
CA HIS A 42 12.60 -2.96 2.03
C HIS A 42 12.25 -1.59 2.63
N ALA A 43 11.07 -1.05 2.30
CA ALA A 43 10.62 0.25 2.75
C ALA A 43 10.46 0.31 4.28
N LEU A 44 9.92 -0.73 4.91
CA LEU A 44 9.89 -0.86 6.36
C LEU A 44 11.31 -0.83 6.96
N GLY A 45 12.28 -1.46 6.28
CA GLY A 45 13.70 -1.37 6.64
C GLY A 45 14.26 0.05 6.58
N VAL A 46 13.92 0.82 5.54
CA VAL A 46 14.32 2.24 5.38
C VAL A 46 13.74 3.10 6.51
N VAL A 47 12.42 3.03 6.72
CA VAL A 47 11.68 3.77 7.76
C VAL A 47 12.23 3.45 9.15
N ALA A 48 12.44 2.17 9.43
CA ALA A 48 12.95 1.76 10.72
C ALA A 48 14.43 2.17 10.91
N ARG A 49 15.22 2.31 9.83
CA ARG A 49 16.58 2.85 9.88
C ARG A 49 16.57 4.34 10.23
N ALA A 50 15.64 5.10 9.64
CA ALA A 50 15.44 6.52 9.94
C ALA A 50 15.10 6.77 11.42
N GLN A 51 14.31 5.88 12.05
CA GLN A 51 14.01 5.95 13.48
C GLN A 51 15.08 5.34 14.39
N GLY A 52 15.99 4.52 13.84
CA GLY A 52 16.98 3.76 14.59
C GLY A 52 16.58 2.31 14.87
N MET A 53 17.30 1.38 14.22
CA MET A 53 17.07 -0.06 14.30
C MET A 53 16.99 -0.63 15.71
N SER A 54 17.84 -0.16 16.63
CA SER A 54 17.88 -0.61 18.01
C SER A 54 16.55 -0.36 18.72
N GLN A 55 16.04 0.86 18.57
CA GLN A 55 14.84 1.34 19.21
C GLN A 55 13.62 0.62 18.63
N VAL A 56 13.55 0.47 17.31
CA VAL A 56 12.43 -0.23 16.66
C VAL A 56 12.38 -1.70 17.06
N ALA A 57 13.52 -2.40 17.08
CA ALA A 57 13.58 -3.80 17.50
C ALA A 57 13.07 -3.99 18.94
N GLN A 58 13.54 -3.14 19.85
CA GLN A 58 13.13 -3.16 21.25
C GLN A 58 11.63 -2.88 21.42
N SER A 59 11.12 -1.82 20.80
CA SER A 59 9.70 -1.46 20.86
C SER A 59 8.79 -2.49 20.19
N ALA A 60 9.27 -3.16 19.13
CA ALA A 60 8.54 -4.22 18.44
C ALA A 60 8.52 -5.54 19.22
N GLY A 61 9.39 -5.70 20.22
CA GLY A 61 9.59 -6.97 20.93
C GLY A 61 10.21 -8.05 20.03
N ILE A 62 11.09 -7.65 19.11
CA ILE A 62 11.74 -8.55 18.14
C ILE A 62 13.25 -8.44 18.30
N GLU A 63 13.95 -9.58 18.28
CA GLU A 63 15.41 -9.58 18.23
C GLU A 63 15.94 -8.82 17.02
N ARG A 64 17.03 -8.06 17.20
CA ARG A 64 17.60 -7.23 16.14
C ARG A 64 17.94 -8.03 14.89
N GLU A 65 18.52 -9.21 15.05
CA GLU A 65 18.82 -10.09 13.91
C GLU A 65 17.57 -10.54 13.17
N ALA A 66 16.50 -10.84 13.90
CA ALA A 66 15.23 -11.22 13.31
C ALA A 66 14.60 -10.03 12.56
N LEU A 67 14.70 -8.82 13.11
CA LEU A 67 14.29 -7.59 12.42
C LEU A 67 15.06 -7.39 11.10
N TYR A 68 16.40 -7.50 11.14
CA TYR A 68 17.22 -7.37 9.93
C TYR A 68 16.95 -8.44 8.88
N LYS A 69 16.56 -9.65 9.26
CA LYS A 69 16.16 -10.71 8.32
C LYS A 69 14.77 -10.45 7.74
N ALA A 70 13.84 -9.94 8.55
CA ALA A 70 12.47 -9.69 8.14
C ALA A 70 12.31 -8.49 7.21
N LEU A 71 13.22 -7.51 7.26
CA LEU A 71 13.14 -6.24 6.51
C LEU A 71 14.14 -6.16 5.34
N ARG A 72 14.64 -7.28 4.83
CA ARG A 72 15.45 -7.31 3.60
C ARG A 72 14.55 -7.17 2.37
N ALA A 73 15.10 -6.69 1.26
CA ALA A 73 14.33 -6.42 0.05
C ALA A 73 13.68 -7.68 -0.58
N ASP A 74 14.25 -8.85 -0.33
CA ASP A 74 13.78 -10.16 -0.79
C ASP A 74 13.01 -10.94 0.30
N ALA A 75 12.80 -10.33 1.47
CA ALA A 75 12.11 -10.98 2.56
C ALA A 75 10.59 -10.97 2.38
N MET A 76 9.93 -12.01 2.90
CA MET A 76 8.47 -12.08 3.02
C MET A 76 8.10 -12.07 4.51
N PRO A 77 8.11 -10.89 5.17
CA PRO A 77 7.76 -10.81 6.58
C PRO A 77 6.32 -11.25 6.80
N ARG A 78 6.08 -12.00 7.89
CA ARG A 78 4.72 -12.34 8.30
C ARG A 78 3.97 -11.06 8.64
N PHE A 79 2.66 -11.05 8.41
CA PHE A 79 1.82 -9.90 8.75
C PHE A 79 1.92 -9.48 10.23
N SER A 80 2.13 -10.43 11.15
CA SER A 80 2.40 -10.12 12.56
C SER A 80 3.65 -9.25 12.76
N THR A 81 4.71 -9.54 12.01
CA THR A 81 5.96 -8.76 12.04
C THR A 81 5.74 -7.38 11.47
N ILE A 82 4.99 -7.26 10.38
CA ILE A 82 4.61 -5.96 9.80
C ILE A 82 3.85 -5.12 10.84
N GLN A 83 2.85 -5.69 11.50
CA GLN A 83 2.08 -4.99 12.54
C GLN A 83 2.95 -4.56 13.73
N GLN A 84 3.83 -5.43 14.22
CA GLN A 84 4.73 -5.12 15.33
C GLN A 84 5.69 -3.98 14.98
N VAL A 85 6.30 -4.03 13.80
CA VAL A 85 7.27 -3.02 13.35
C VAL A 85 6.58 -1.69 13.06
N THR A 86 5.45 -1.69 12.36
CA THR A 86 4.67 -0.46 12.12
C THR A 86 4.19 0.17 13.43
N GLY A 87 3.70 -0.62 14.38
CA GLY A 87 3.32 -0.14 15.70
C GLY A 87 4.49 0.43 16.50
N ALA A 88 5.66 -0.21 16.46
CA ALA A 88 6.88 0.27 17.09
C ALA A 88 7.36 1.61 16.54
N MET A 89 7.01 1.90 15.28
CA MET A 89 7.30 3.17 14.60
C MET A 89 6.21 4.23 14.81
N GLY A 90 5.19 3.95 15.64
CA GLY A 90 4.06 4.86 15.88
C GLY A 90 3.04 4.92 14.75
N LEU A 91 3.07 3.96 13.83
CA LEU A 91 2.19 3.89 12.65
C LEU A 91 1.10 2.85 12.84
N ARG A 92 0.00 3.01 12.08
CA ARG A 92 -1.08 2.04 12.00
C ARG A 92 -1.42 1.72 10.55
N LEU A 93 -1.69 0.45 10.27
CA LEU A 93 -2.23 0.05 8.98
C LEU A 93 -3.73 0.35 8.93
N LYS A 94 -4.20 0.84 7.78
CA LYS A 94 -5.59 1.17 7.51
C LYS A 94 -6.04 0.46 6.24
N VAL A 95 -7.26 -0.08 6.27
CA VAL A 95 -7.92 -0.60 5.06
C VAL A 95 -8.74 0.51 4.44
N GLU A 96 -8.50 0.78 3.16
CA GLU A 96 -9.23 1.77 2.38
C GLU A 96 -9.90 1.13 1.17
N PRO A 97 -11.07 1.63 0.72
CA PRO A 97 -11.69 1.13 -0.50
C PRO A 97 -10.84 1.54 -1.71
N TYR A 98 -10.59 0.62 -2.63
CA TYR A 98 -10.04 1.00 -3.93
C TYR A 98 -10.97 2.04 -4.61
N PRO A 99 -10.44 3.13 -5.17
CA PRO A 99 -11.22 4.23 -5.74
C PRO A 99 -12.28 3.77 -6.75
N ASP A 100 -11.98 2.72 -7.53
CA ASP A 100 -12.82 2.27 -8.65
C ASP A 100 -13.79 1.10 -8.31
N LEU A 101 -13.64 0.44 -7.17
CA LEU A 101 -14.56 -0.66 -6.80
C LEU A 101 -16.00 -0.17 -6.60
N ARG A 102 -16.19 1.10 -6.22
CA ARG A 102 -17.51 1.73 -6.08
C ARG A 102 -18.15 2.07 -7.42
N ALA A 103 -17.38 2.47 -8.43
CA ALA A 103 -17.89 2.75 -9.77
C ALA A 103 -18.21 1.44 -10.51
N ALA A 104 -17.34 0.44 -10.43
CA ALA A 104 -17.56 -0.90 -10.97
C ALA A 104 -18.81 -1.58 -10.36
N SER A 105 -19.00 -1.46 -9.04
CA SER A 105 -20.18 -2.00 -8.34
C SER A 105 -21.48 -1.30 -8.79
N ARG A 106 -21.48 0.03 -8.91
CA ARG A 106 -22.65 0.81 -9.39
C ARG A 106 -23.00 0.49 -10.84
N ALA A 107 -22.01 0.37 -11.73
CA ALA A 107 -22.23 0.03 -13.14
C ALA A 107 -22.87 -1.35 -13.31
N THR A 108 -22.40 -2.34 -12.54
CA THR A 108 -22.94 -3.71 -12.56
C THR A 108 -24.37 -3.75 -12.01
N ALA A 109 -24.65 -3.05 -10.91
CA ALA A 109 -25.99 -2.94 -10.33
C ALA A 109 -26.98 -2.24 -11.29
N GLN A 110 -26.55 -1.16 -11.95
CA GLN A 110 -27.36 -0.43 -12.92
C GLN A 110 -27.66 -1.28 -14.17
N ALA A 111 -26.67 -2.04 -14.66
CA ALA A 111 -26.84 -2.97 -15.77
C ALA A 111 -27.84 -4.10 -15.43
N ALA A 112 -27.82 -4.62 -14.20
CA ALA A 112 -28.77 -5.62 -13.72
C ALA A 112 -30.20 -5.06 -13.63
N LEU A 113 -30.38 -3.87 -13.07
CA LEU A 113 -31.66 -3.16 -13.01
C LEU A 113 -32.24 -2.89 -14.41
N ASN A 114 -31.39 -2.44 -15.34
CA ASN A 114 -31.79 -2.15 -16.72
C ASN A 114 -32.23 -3.43 -17.46
N LYS A 115 -31.51 -4.55 -17.26
CA LYS A 115 -31.90 -5.86 -17.82
C LYS A 115 -33.25 -6.34 -17.27
N THR A 116 -33.51 -6.17 -15.97
CA THR A 116 -34.79 -6.55 -15.34
C THR A 116 -35.94 -5.68 -15.84
N ARG A 117 -35.74 -4.36 -15.95
CA ARG A 117 -36.74 -3.44 -16.51
C ARG A 117 -37.04 -3.72 -17.98
N ALA A 118 -36.03 -4.03 -18.78
CA ALA A 118 -36.17 -4.39 -20.20
C ALA A 118 -36.96 -5.70 -20.39
N LYS A 119 -36.72 -6.72 -19.54
CA LYS A 119 -37.49 -7.97 -19.57
C LYS A 119 -38.96 -7.77 -19.16
N THR A 120 -39.22 -6.93 -18.15
CA THR A 120 -40.58 -6.63 -17.70
C THR A 120 -41.37 -5.80 -18.74
N THR A 121 -40.72 -4.86 -19.41
CA THR A 121 -41.35 -4.08 -20.49
C THR A 121 -41.59 -4.92 -21.75
N ALA A 122 -40.67 -5.82 -22.11
CA ALA A 122 -40.88 -6.76 -23.20
C ALA A 122 -42.04 -7.74 -22.93
N LYS A 123 -42.16 -8.25 -21.69
CA LYS A 123 -43.27 -9.13 -21.27
C LYS A 123 -44.62 -8.41 -21.32
N ARG A 124 -44.68 -7.14 -20.91
CA ARG A 124 -45.91 -6.31 -20.98
C ARG A 124 -46.32 -5.98 -22.43
N LYS A 125 -45.38 -5.60 -23.31
CA LYS A 125 -45.70 -5.34 -24.71
C LYS A 125 -46.20 -6.59 -25.44
N LYS A 126 -45.60 -7.76 -25.15
CA LYS A 126 -46.02 -9.03 -25.73
C LYS A 126 -47.40 -9.49 -25.25
N ALA A 127 -47.86 -9.04 -24.08
CA ALA A 127 -49.20 -9.31 -23.57
C ALA A 127 -50.28 -8.36 -24.13
N PHE A 128 -49.88 -7.24 -24.74
CA PHE A 128 -50.80 -6.22 -25.29
C PHE A 128 -51.04 -6.39 -26.81
N ILE A 129 -50.31 -7.28 -27.48
CA ILE A 129 -50.35 -7.47 -28.95
C ILE A 129 -51.17 -8.74 -29.32
N VAL A 130 -51.75 -9.44 -28.35
CA VAL A 130 -52.44 -10.74 -28.55
C VAL A 130 -53.97 -10.63 -28.34
N ASP A 131 -54.49 -9.41 -28.19
CA ASP A 131 -55.91 -9.07 -28.28
C ASP A 131 -56.14 -8.17 -29.51
#